data_AF-B8L7Q1-F1
#
_entry.id   AF-B8L7Q1-F1
#
_cell.length_a   1.000
_cell.length_b   1.000
_cell.length_c   1.000
_cell.angle_alpha   90.00
_cell.angle_beta   90.00
_cell.angle_gamma   90.00
#
_symmetry.space_group_name_H-M   'P 1'
#
loop_
_entity.id
_entity.type
_entity.pdbx_description
1 polymer ?
#
loop_
_entity_poly.entity_id
_entity_poly.type
_entity_poly.pdbx_seq_one_letter_code
_entity_poly.pdbx_strand_id
1 'polypeptide(L)'
;MKGVLKIFFLFIRRFGLNHLVRAVDEAMSWVITLLRRRKVAQYWKALRWDRVFHELAKQTRIVRAQVTQAQLLKAFDRAVLLMRSLLGKVADIPMVGRCAQETIDLVVGIRKIADNYIGKVLAPVQRILDTIIKRLEFEDMVQRRGIVNAGNFHFTGTLPEAHAVTLMRRVDPPPSWLGKGEPTNHMPLKHSDYRGRVDEMADKGFPRLTDGQIESFAKGMRTDTIKGPAKLYRVVSPANFSAGADWVTEEVFNTIMKSADPRATWRKHLAVWPDWNPNGQFVVYELKAGEELKVWRGPASAQIKNEMKNHHLEGGYEQIKFDAAFEYDASGMPGKRALADS
;
A
#
# COMPACT_ATOMS: atom_id res chain seq x y z
N MET A 1 14.52 -2.18 18.84
CA MET A 1 14.17 -3.33 17.97
C MET A 1 13.50 -4.50 18.69
N LYS A 2 14.17 -5.18 19.63
CA LYS A 2 13.62 -6.36 20.36
C LYS A 2 12.22 -6.14 20.95
N GLY A 3 11.99 -5.00 21.61
CA GLY A 3 10.67 -4.67 22.17
C GLY A 3 9.56 -4.53 21.13
N VAL A 4 9.87 -3.99 19.96
CA VAL A 4 8.91 -3.82 18.84
C VAL A 4 8.51 -5.17 18.27
N LEU A 5 9.49 -6.04 17.98
CA LEU A 5 9.18 -7.40 17.50
C LEU A 5 8.38 -8.20 18.52
N LYS A 6 8.68 -8.09 19.82
CA LYS A 6 7.90 -8.78 20.86
C LYS A 6 6.42 -8.43 20.78
N ILE A 7 6.07 -7.16 20.54
CA ILE A 7 4.67 -6.74 20.39
C ILE A 7 4.06 -7.39 19.16
N PHE A 8 4.70 -7.32 17.99
CA PHE A 8 4.17 -7.96 16.79
C PHE A 8 3.97 -9.47 16.96
N PHE A 9 4.97 -10.20 17.47
CA PHE A 9 4.86 -11.64 17.66
C PHE A 9 3.83 -12.02 18.73
N LEU A 10 3.60 -11.19 19.75
CA LEU A 10 2.52 -11.40 20.72
C LEU A 10 1.16 -11.38 20.03
N PHE A 11 0.91 -10.36 19.19
CA PHE A 11 -0.35 -10.23 18.45
C PHE A 11 -0.50 -11.36 17.42
N ILE A 12 0.54 -11.67 16.66
CA ILE A 12 0.51 -12.76 15.68
C ILE A 12 0.22 -14.10 16.35
N ARG A 13 0.81 -14.36 17.52
CA ARG A 13 0.51 -15.57 18.30
C ARG A 13 -0.94 -15.59 18.79
N ARG A 14 -1.49 -14.45 19.18
CA ARG A 14 -2.89 -14.33 19.67
C ARG A 14 -3.91 -14.54 18.55
N PHE A 15 -3.67 -13.95 17.37
CA PHE A 15 -4.61 -13.97 16.24
C PHE A 15 -4.44 -15.17 15.32
N GLY A 16 -3.26 -15.80 15.32
CA GLY A 16 -2.91 -16.87 14.39
C GLY A 16 -2.52 -16.35 13.00
N LEU A 17 -1.85 -17.22 12.23
CA LEU A 17 -1.28 -16.86 10.93
C LEU A 17 -2.34 -16.53 9.86
N ASN A 18 -3.57 -17.02 10.02
CA ASN A 18 -4.68 -16.74 9.11
C ASN A 18 -5.15 -15.27 9.16
N HIS A 19 -4.79 -14.55 10.22
CA HIS A 19 -5.12 -13.13 10.42
C HIS A 19 -3.87 -12.27 10.57
N LEU A 20 -2.78 -12.66 9.91
CA LEU A 20 -1.47 -12.01 10.03
C LEU A 20 -1.50 -10.49 9.81
N VAL A 21 -2.16 -10.03 8.75
CA VAL A 21 -2.23 -8.59 8.41
C VAL A 21 -2.95 -7.81 9.52
N ARG A 22 -4.12 -8.30 9.95
CA ARG A 22 -4.88 -7.71 11.05
C ARG A 22 -4.09 -7.69 12.35
N ALA A 23 -3.38 -8.78 12.67
CA ALA A 23 -2.56 -8.87 13.87
C ALA A 23 -1.43 -7.82 13.86
N VAL A 24 -0.79 -7.63 12.71
CA VAL A 24 0.27 -6.63 12.52
C VAL A 24 -0.29 -5.21 12.61
N ASP A 25 -1.47 -4.95 12.04
CA ASP A 25 -2.12 -3.64 12.14
C ASP A 25 -2.55 -3.29 13.57
N GLU A 26 -3.15 -4.24 14.30
CA GLU A 26 -3.54 -4.00 15.70
C GLU A 26 -2.31 -3.83 16.62
N ALA A 27 -1.22 -4.54 16.33
CA ALA A 27 0.04 -4.38 17.04
C ALA A 27 0.64 -2.97 16.86
N MET A 28 0.40 -2.29 15.73
CA MET A 28 0.99 -0.97 15.46
C MET A 28 0.57 0.10 16.48
N SER A 29 -0.66 0.08 16.96
CA SER A 29 -1.12 0.98 18.01
C SER A 29 -0.27 0.84 19.28
N TRP A 30 0.12 -0.38 19.63
CA TRP A 30 0.97 -0.68 20.79
C TRP A 30 2.44 -0.39 20.52
N VAL A 31 2.91 -0.59 19.29
CA VAL A 31 4.26 -0.20 18.86
C VAL A 31 4.42 1.32 18.96
N ILE A 32 3.47 2.10 18.43
CA ILE A 32 3.46 3.57 18.53
C ILE A 32 3.44 3.99 20.00
N THR A 33 2.59 3.37 20.82
CA THR A 33 2.52 3.64 22.26
C THR A 33 3.85 3.36 22.96
N LEU A 34 4.52 2.24 22.65
CA LEU A 34 5.84 1.92 23.18
C LEU A 34 6.88 2.97 22.79
N LEU A 35 6.90 3.37 21.51
CA LEU A 35 7.88 4.32 20.97
C LEU A 35 7.70 5.73 21.53
N ARG A 36 6.47 6.11 21.92
CA ARG A 36 6.14 7.39 22.57
C ARG A 36 6.51 7.45 24.05
N ARG A 37 6.82 6.33 24.71
CA ARG A 37 7.24 6.35 26.12
C ARG A 37 8.54 7.15 26.27
N ARG A 38 8.60 8.09 27.22
CA ARG A 38 9.74 9.01 27.41
C ARG A 38 11.11 8.32 27.44
N LYS A 39 11.25 7.21 28.18
CA LYS A 39 12.50 6.44 28.24
C LYS A 39 12.92 5.84 26.89
N VAL A 40 11.94 5.37 26.10
CA VAL A 40 12.18 4.81 24.76
C VAL A 40 12.48 5.93 23.76
N ALA A 41 11.79 7.07 23.88
CA ALA A 41 12.03 8.26 23.08
C ALA A 41 13.44 8.83 23.26
N GLN A 42 13.92 8.90 24.51
CA GLN A 42 15.30 9.31 24.80
C GLN A 42 16.32 8.38 24.12
N TYR A 43 16.04 7.07 24.10
CA TYR A 43 16.95 6.08 23.52
C TYR A 43 17.12 6.25 22.01
N TRP A 44 16.02 6.33 21.24
CA TRP A 44 16.15 6.49 19.78
C TRP A 44 16.58 7.90 19.35
N LYS A 45 16.32 8.93 20.17
CA LYS A 45 16.91 10.26 19.98
C LYS A 45 18.43 10.25 20.16
N ALA A 46 18.93 9.54 21.17
CA ALA A 46 20.38 9.38 21.38
C ALA A 46 21.06 8.64 20.21
N LEU A 47 20.36 7.70 19.59
CA LEU A 47 20.81 7.00 18.37
C LEU A 47 20.72 7.85 17.09
N ARG A 48 20.20 9.09 17.17
CA ARG A 48 19.95 9.97 16.02
C ARG A 48 19.07 9.32 14.95
N TRP A 49 18.07 8.57 15.37
CA TRP A 49 17.09 7.98 14.46
C TRP A 49 15.98 9.00 14.21
N ASP A 50 16.19 9.88 13.24
CA ASP A 50 15.18 10.87 12.83
C ASP A 50 13.96 10.20 12.19
N ARG A 51 14.18 9.04 11.54
CA ARG A 51 13.15 8.22 10.90
C ARG A 51 12.99 6.88 11.63
N VAL A 52 12.39 6.92 12.82
CA VAL A 52 12.30 5.75 13.71
C VAL A 52 11.67 4.54 13.03
N PHE A 53 10.59 4.72 12.25
CA PHE A 53 9.92 3.61 11.57
C PHE A 53 10.74 3.06 10.39
N HIS A 54 11.41 3.92 9.63
CA HIS A 54 12.38 3.49 8.62
C HIS A 54 13.49 2.62 9.22
N GLU A 55 14.10 3.09 10.31
CA GLU A 55 15.20 2.36 10.95
C GLU A 55 14.71 1.04 11.55
N LEU A 56 13.50 1.00 12.12
CA LEU A 56 12.90 -0.25 12.57
C LEU A 56 12.66 -1.23 11.41
N ALA A 57 12.18 -0.75 10.26
CA ALA A 57 12.01 -1.59 9.07
C ALA A 57 13.36 -2.14 8.58
N LYS A 58 14.39 -1.29 8.52
CA LYS A 58 15.76 -1.67 8.17
C LYS A 58 16.34 -2.72 9.12
N GLN A 59 16.19 -2.55 10.43
CA GLN A 59 16.62 -3.54 11.41
C GLN A 59 15.82 -4.85 11.30
N THR A 60 14.54 -4.78 10.93
CA THR A 60 13.72 -5.98 10.69
C THR A 60 14.21 -6.74 9.45
N ARG A 61 14.65 -6.03 8.40
CA ARG A 61 15.28 -6.66 7.22
C ARG A 61 16.56 -7.41 7.58
N ILE A 62 17.39 -6.85 8.47
CA ILE A 62 18.61 -7.53 8.94
C ILE A 62 18.24 -8.85 9.62
N VAL A 63 17.24 -8.84 10.50
CA VAL A 63 16.74 -10.07 11.14
C VAL A 63 16.18 -11.04 10.08
N ARG A 64 15.39 -10.55 9.12
CA ARG A 64 14.83 -11.36 8.03
C ARG A 64 15.91 -12.02 7.17
N ALA A 65 17.03 -11.34 6.92
CA ALA A 65 18.17 -11.89 6.17
C ALA A 65 18.90 -13.02 6.94
N GLN A 66 18.84 -13.01 8.28
CA GLN A 66 19.38 -14.09 9.12
C GLN A 66 18.47 -15.33 9.12
N VAL A 67 17.16 -15.16 8.86
CA VAL A 67 16.18 -16.24 8.77
C VAL A 67 16.15 -16.78 7.33
N THR A 68 17.26 -17.31 6.86
CA THR A 68 17.37 -17.93 5.53
C THR A 68 17.97 -19.32 5.62
N GLN A 69 17.59 -20.18 4.68
CA GLN A 69 18.11 -21.55 4.57
C GLN A 69 19.63 -21.56 4.53
N ALA A 70 20.23 -20.69 3.71
CA ALA A 70 21.69 -20.57 3.60
C ALA A 70 22.36 -20.23 4.94
N GLN A 71 21.81 -19.27 5.71
CA GLN A 71 22.40 -18.90 7.01
C GLN A 71 22.24 -19.99 8.07
N LEU A 72 21.12 -20.71 8.05
CA LEU A 72 20.87 -21.81 9.00
C LEU A 72 21.71 -23.06 8.67
N LEU A 73 21.91 -23.35 7.39
CA LEU A 73 22.75 -24.46 6.94
C LEU A 73 24.25 -24.16 7.06
N LYS A 74 24.65 -22.88 7.17
CA LYS A 74 26.07 -22.49 7.35
C LYS A 74 26.73 -23.17 8.55
N ALA A 75 25.98 -23.44 9.62
CA ALA A 75 26.49 -24.18 10.77
C ALA A 75 26.75 -25.67 10.45
N PHE A 76 25.84 -26.32 9.71
CA PHE A 76 26.04 -27.68 9.21
C PHE A 76 27.24 -27.76 8.27
N ASP A 77 27.42 -26.78 7.39
CA ASP A 77 28.52 -26.75 6.43
C ASP A 77 29.87 -26.67 7.13
N ARG A 78 29.99 -25.84 8.15
CA ARG A 78 31.20 -25.75 9.00
C ARG A 78 31.46 -27.06 9.74
N ALA A 79 30.43 -27.68 10.31
CA ALA A 79 30.57 -28.95 11.02
C ALA A 79 31.02 -30.07 10.07
N VAL A 80 30.44 -30.17 8.87
CA VAL A 80 30.83 -31.15 7.84
C VAL A 80 32.29 -30.94 7.41
N LEU A 81 32.73 -29.69 7.20
CA LEU A 81 34.13 -29.39 6.87
C LEU A 81 35.10 -29.81 7.99
N LEU A 82 34.77 -29.48 9.24
CA LEU A 82 35.58 -29.87 10.40
C LEU A 82 35.66 -31.39 10.52
N MET A 83 34.53 -32.09 10.38
CA MET A 83 34.49 -33.55 10.43
C MET A 83 35.33 -34.17 9.33
N ARG A 84 35.23 -33.69 8.09
CA ARG A 84 36.10 -34.16 6.98
C ARG A 84 37.58 -33.96 7.29
N SER A 85 37.94 -32.83 7.90
CA SER A 85 39.34 -32.55 8.26
C SER A 85 39.87 -33.43 9.39
N LEU A 86 39.05 -33.73 10.40
CA LEU A 86 39.47 -34.53 11.56
C LEU A 86 39.43 -36.03 11.25
N LEU A 87 38.31 -36.49 10.69
CA LEU A 87 38.07 -37.89 10.38
C LEU A 87 38.84 -38.35 9.14
N GLY A 88 39.17 -37.42 8.23
CA GLY A 88 40.08 -37.70 7.11
C GLY A 88 41.48 -38.14 7.55
N LYS A 89 41.93 -37.78 8.77
CA LYS A 89 43.24 -38.21 9.30
C LYS A 89 43.30 -39.69 9.67
N VAL A 90 42.14 -40.32 9.87
CA VAL A 90 42.04 -41.74 10.25
C VAL A 90 41.43 -42.58 9.12
N ALA A 91 41.26 -41.99 7.92
CA ALA A 91 40.60 -42.62 6.78
C ALA A 91 41.31 -43.91 6.31
N ASP A 92 42.63 -43.97 6.41
CA ASP A 92 43.43 -45.10 5.95
C ASP A 92 43.58 -46.21 7.01
N ILE A 93 43.03 -46.01 8.22
CA ILE A 93 43.12 -46.99 9.30
C ILE A 93 42.00 -48.04 9.09
N PRO A 94 42.34 -49.35 8.99
CA PRO A 94 41.34 -50.41 8.83
C PRO A 94 40.27 -50.38 9.93
N MET A 95 39.01 -50.66 9.59
CA MET A 95 37.79 -50.48 10.40
C MET A 95 37.49 -49.04 10.85
N VAL A 96 38.47 -48.32 11.41
CA VAL A 96 38.28 -46.96 11.94
C VAL A 96 37.94 -45.97 10.82
N GLY A 97 38.63 -46.07 9.68
CA GLY A 97 38.36 -45.26 8.49
C GLY A 97 36.96 -45.47 7.93
N ARG A 98 36.45 -46.70 8.00
CA ARG A 98 35.07 -47.02 7.60
C ARG A 98 34.04 -46.37 8.52
N CYS A 99 34.19 -46.52 9.84
CA CYS A 99 33.30 -45.87 10.81
C CYS A 99 33.35 -44.33 10.71
N ALA A 100 34.54 -43.79 10.44
CA ALA A 100 34.76 -42.36 10.20
C ALA A 100 34.00 -41.87 8.96
N GLN A 101 34.05 -42.63 7.86
CA GLN A 101 33.32 -42.31 6.63
C GLN A 101 31.80 -42.41 6.82
N GLU A 102 31.31 -43.47 7.47
CA GLU A 102 29.87 -43.64 7.79
C GLU A 102 29.34 -42.47 8.62
N THR A 103 30.14 -41.95 9.55
CA THR A 103 29.78 -40.77 10.36
C THR A 103 29.69 -39.49 9.50
N ILE A 104 30.65 -39.28 8.58
CA ILE A 104 30.59 -38.15 7.64
C ILE A 104 29.34 -38.23 6.78
N ASP A 105 29.04 -39.43 6.25
CA ASP A 105 27.92 -39.64 5.35
C ASP A 105 26.57 -39.43 6.05
N LEU A 106 26.44 -39.85 7.32
CA LEU A 106 25.26 -39.57 8.14
C LEU A 106 24.99 -38.07 8.27
N VAL A 107 26.01 -37.27 8.63
CA VAL A 107 25.84 -35.82 8.83
C VAL A 107 25.58 -35.11 7.50
N VAL A 108 26.25 -35.52 6.42
CA VAL A 108 25.94 -35.03 5.06
C VAL A 108 24.50 -35.38 4.65
N GLY A 109 24.03 -36.58 4.99
CA GLY A 109 22.65 -37.01 4.79
C GLY A 109 21.64 -36.11 5.52
N ILE A 110 21.87 -35.84 6.81
CA ILE A 110 21.02 -34.94 7.61
C ILE A 110 20.99 -33.53 7.01
N ARG A 111 22.15 -33.01 6.57
CA ARG A 111 22.22 -31.71 5.88
C ARG A 111 21.36 -31.70 4.61
N LYS A 112 21.44 -32.74 3.77
CA LYS A 112 20.63 -32.84 2.54
C LYS A 112 19.12 -32.88 2.83
N ILE A 113 18.71 -33.59 3.87
CA ILE A 113 17.30 -33.62 4.29
C ILE A 113 16.88 -32.24 4.79
N ALA A 114 17.71 -31.58 5.61
CA ALA A 114 17.44 -30.24 6.10
C ALA A 114 17.25 -29.23 4.95
N ASP A 115 18.02 -29.36 3.86
CA ASP A 115 17.90 -28.54 2.65
C ASP A 115 16.48 -28.60 2.03
N ASN A 116 15.82 -29.75 2.08
CA ASN A 116 14.50 -29.96 1.49
C ASN A 116 13.34 -29.42 2.34
N TYR A 117 13.51 -29.33 3.67
CA TYR A 117 12.42 -29.02 4.60
C TYR A 117 12.55 -27.67 5.30
N ILE A 118 13.78 -27.19 5.54
CA ILE A 118 14.01 -25.92 6.26
C ILE A 118 13.32 -24.76 5.55
N GLY A 119 13.40 -24.67 4.21
CA GLY A 119 12.74 -23.60 3.47
C GLY A 119 11.24 -23.50 3.75
N LYS A 120 10.54 -24.65 3.81
CA LYS A 120 9.10 -24.71 4.10
C LYS A 120 8.77 -24.27 5.54
N VAL A 121 9.63 -24.64 6.49
CA VAL A 121 9.47 -24.27 7.91
C VAL A 121 9.75 -22.78 8.15
N LEU A 122 10.68 -22.19 7.39
CA LEU A 122 11.03 -20.77 7.52
C LEU A 122 10.04 -19.83 6.84
N ALA A 123 9.34 -20.29 5.79
CA ALA A 123 8.45 -19.46 4.99
C ALA A 123 7.39 -18.69 5.82
N PRO A 124 6.72 -19.28 6.85
CA PRO A 124 5.80 -18.54 7.71
C PRO A 124 6.49 -17.40 8.49
N VAL A 125 7.70 -17.64 9.01
CA VAL A 125 8.47 -16.64 9.78
C VAL A 125 8.97 -15.52 8.87
N GLN A 126 9.44 -15.86 7.68
CA GLN A 126 9.82 -14.87 6.66
C GLN A 126 8.62 -14.02 6.25
N ARG A 127 7.45 -14.63 6.02
CA ARG A 127 6.20 -13.91 5.71
C ARG A 127 5.77 -12.98 6.85
N ILE A 128 5.92 -13.40 8.11
CA ILE A 128 5.67 -12.54 9.27
C ILE A 128 6.59 -11.31 9.23
N LEU A 129 7.90 -11.52 9.11
CA LEU A 129 8.88 -10.44 9.11
C LEU A 129 8.67 -9.49 7.93
N ASP A 130 8.39 -10.03 6.74
CA ASP A 130 8.08 -9.24 5.54
C ASP A 130 6.81 -8.40 5.73
N THR A 131 5.79 -8.92 6.40
CA THR A 131 4.56 -8.17 6.71
C THR A 131 4.82 -7.05 7.72
N ILE A 132 5.64 -7.31 8.74
CA ILE A 132 6.06 -6.30 9.73
C ILE A 132 6.87 -5.19 9.05
N ILE A 133 7.85 -5.53 8.20
CA ILE A 133 8.66 -4.57 7.44
C ILE A 133 7.73 -3.64 6.67
N LYS A 134 6.83 -4.21 5.86
CA LYS A 134 5.89 -3.43 5.04
C LYS A 134 5.04 -2.48 5.88
N ARG A 135 4.53 -2.92 7.04
CA ARG A 135 3.70 -2.07 7.88
C ARG A 135 4.48 -0.94 8.55
N LEU A 136 5.72 -1.18 8.94
CA LEU A 136 6.61 -0.15 9.49
C LEU A 136 6.95 0.91 8.43
N GLU A 137 7.21 0.49 7.19
CA GLU A 137 7.46 1.42 6.07
C GLU A 137 6.23 2.26 5.71
N PHE A 138 5.05 1.66 5.81
CA PHE A 138 3.81 2.41 5.67
C PHE A 138 3.66 3.48 6.77
N GLU A 139 3.94 3.15 8.02
CA GLU A 139 3.88 4.12 9.12
C GLU A 139 4.89 5.26 8.94
N ASP A 140 6.09 4.90 8.52
CA ASP A 140 7.17 5.84 8.18
C ASP A 140 6.72 6.84 7.09
N MET A 141 6.03 6.35 6.06
CA MET A 141 5.47 7.17 5.00
C MET A 141 4.32 8.05 5.48
N VAL A 142 3.41 7.52 6.31
CA VAL A 142 2.30 8.28 6.91
C VAL A 142 2.81 9.41 7.79
N GLN A 143 3.92 9.21 8.52
CA GLN A 143 4.55 10.25 9.33
C GLN A 143 5.33 11.27 8.49
N ARG A 144 5.65 10.93 7.24
CA ARG A 144 6.36 11.76 6.27
C ARG A 144 5.50 12.62 5.38
N ARG A 145 4.19 12.76 5.65
CA ARG A 145 3.30 13.68 4.92
C ARG A 145 3.99 15.05 4.78
N GLY A 146 4.61 15.29 3.62
CA GLY A 146 5.58 16.37 3.39
C GLY A 146 6.72 16.10 2.40
N ILE A 147 7.06 14.86 2.00
CA ILE A 147 8.12 14.63 1.00
C ILE A 147 7.67 13.79 -0.21
N VAL A 148 7.80 14.47 -1.35
CA VAL A 148 7.63 14.09 -2.75
C VAL A 148 8.64 12.99 -3.16
N ASN A 149 8.24 12.09 -4.07
CA ASN A 149 9.11 11.13 -4.75
C ASN A 149 9.96 10.20 -3.85
N ALA A 150 9.34 9.14 -3.33
CA ALA A 150 10.06 7.94 -2.93
C ALA A 150 9.50 6.75 -3.73
N GLY A 151 10.37 6.12 -4.52
CA GLY A 151 10.03 5.20 -5.60
C GLY A 151 9.01 4.11 -5.28
N ASN A 152 8.19 3.83 -6.29
CA ASN A 152 7.10 2.86 -6.36
C ASN A 152 7.33 1.59 -5.54
N PHE A 153 6.55 1.41 -4.47
CA PHE A 153 6.38 0.13 -3.81
C PHE A 153 4.97 -0.41 -4.07
N HIS A 154 4.90 -1.50 -4.81
CA HIS A 154 3.67 -2.20 -5.16
C HIS A 154 3.07 -2.93 -3.96
N PHE A 155 1.81 -2.63 -3.64
CA PHE A 155 0.96 -3.52 -2.85
C PHE A 155 0.08 -4.31 -3.82
N THR A 156 0.13 -5.64 -3.76
CA THR A 156 -0.74 -6.52 -4.55
C THR A 156 -1.85 -7.05 -3.65
N GLY A 157 -3.07 -6.55 -3.85
CA GLY A 157 -4.29 -7.09 -3.21
C GLY A 157 -5.44 -6.09 -3.20
N THR A 158 -6.48 -6.33 -3.99
CA THR A 158 -7.81 -5.73 -3.77
C THR A 158 -8.57 -6.56 -2.76
N LEU A 159 -9.47 -5.94 -2.00
CA LEU A 159 -10.47 -6.70 -1.24
C LEU A 159 -11.46 -7.27 -2.27
N PRO A 160 -11.68 -8.60 -2.35
CA PRO A 160 -12.69 -9.14 -3.25
C PRO A 160 -14.04 -8.49 -2.96
N GLU A 161 -14.70 -8.04 -4.02
CA GLU A 161 -15.97 -7.30 -3.97
C GLU A 161 -17.02 -7.97 -3.07
N ALA A 162 -17.22 -9.29 -3.21
CA ALA A 162 -18.13 -10.05 -2.38
C ALA A 162 -17.82 -9.95 -0.87
N HIS A 163 -16.54 -9.84 -0.52
CA HIS A 163 -16.10 -9.68 0.87
C HIS A 163 -16.32 -8.25 1.38
N ALA A 164 -16.13 -7.24 0.52
CA ALA A 164 -16.47 -5.84 0.80
C ALA A 164 -17.96 -5.68 1.09
N VAL A 165 -18.80 -6.24 0.21
CA VAL A 165 -20.27 -6.29 0.34
C VAL A 165 -20.70 -7.02 1.61
N THR A 166 -20.06 -8.15 1.93
CA THR A 166 -20.35 -8.89 3.16
C THR A 166 -20.02 -8.08 4.42
N LEU A 167 -18.89 -7.36 4.43
CA LEU A 167 -18.51 -6.49 5.55
C LEU A 167 -19.47 -5.30 5.70
N MET A 168 -19.92 -4.71 4.59
CA MET A 168 -20.90 -3.61 4.61
C MET A 168 -22.27 -4.05 5.12
N ARG A 169 -22.74 -5.25 4.75
CA ARG A 169 -24.05 -5.78 5.16
C ARG A 169 -24.12 -6.29 6.60
N ARG A 170 -22.99 -6.72 7.18
CA ARG A 170 -22.95 -7.35 8.52
C ARG A 170 -22.72 -6.38 9.67
N VAL A 171 -22.32 -5.14 9.40
CA VAL A 171 -22.03 -4.14 10.43
C VAL A 171 -23.32 -3.36 10.72
N ASP A 172 -23.80 -3.44 11.97
CA ASP A 172 -24.95 -2.71 12.48
C ASP A 172 -24.51 -1.84 13.67
N PRO A 173 -24.67 -0.50 13.63
CA PRO A 173 -25.20 0.30 12.52
C PRO A 173 -24.30 0.30 11.28
N PRO A 174 -24.85 0.51 10.06
CA PRO A 174 -24.06 0.56 8.84
C PRO A 174 -22.95 1.63 8.91
N PRO A 175 -21.85 1.46 8.16
CA PRO A 175 -20.76 2.43 8.18
C PRO A 175 -21.24 3.85 7.87
N SER A 176 -20.74 4.85 8.59
CA SER A 176 -21.19 6.26 8.52
C SER A 176 -21.05 6.91 7.13
N TRP A 177 -20.25 6.31 6.25
CA TRP A 177 -20.02 6.77 4.88
C TRP A 177 -20.98 6.15 3.85
N LEU A 178 -21.78 5.15 4.24
CA LEU A 178 -22.71 4.45 3.37
C LEU A 178 -24.14 5.00 3.60
N GLY A 179 -24.70 5.63 2.57
CA GLY A 179 -26.09 6.10 2.56
C GLY A 179 -27.07 4.93 2.39
N LYS A 180 -28.30 5.10 2.90
CA LYS A 180 -29.40 4.15 2.79
C LYS A 180 -30.48 4.71 1.87
N GLY A 181 -31.06 3.86 1.03
CA GLY A 181 -32.02 4.22 -0.01
C GLY A 181 -31.34 4.68 -1.30
N GLU A 182 -32.13 5.22 -2.21
CA GLU A 182 -31.66 5.82 -3.46
C GLU A 182 -31.06 7.21 -3.18
N PRO A 183 -30.00 7.61 -3.92
CA PRO A 183 -29.42 8.93 -3.78
C PRO A 183 -30.43 10.01 -4.23
N THR A 184 -30.50 11.11 -3.50
CA THR A 184 -31.35 12.27 -3.84
C THR A 184 -30.53 13.50 -4.23
N ASN A 185 -29.25 13.55 -3.84
CA ASN A 185 -28.33 14.62 -4.19
C ASN A 185 -27.21 14.09 -5.10
N HIS A 186 -26.50 15.04 -5.73
CA HIS A 186 -25.33 14.78 -6.58
C HIS A 186 -25.57 13.72 -7.67
N MET A 187 -26.76 13.71 -8.27
CA MET A 187 -27.10 12.72 -9.29
C MET A 187 -26.10 12.73 -10.46
N PRO A 188 -25.72 11.55 -11.00
CA PRO A 188 -24.87 11.44 -12.18
C PRO A 188 -25.37 12.31 -13.34
N LEU A 189 -24.45 12.99 -14.01
CA LEU A 189 -24.78 13.68 -15.26
C LEU A 189 -25.18 12.67 -16.34
N LYS A 190 -26.11 13.06 -17.20
CA LYS A 190 -26.43 12.29 -18.40
C LYS A 190 -25.41 12.62 -19.49
N HIS A 191 -24.59 11.66 -19.89
CA HIS A 191 -23.48 11.90 -20.83
C HIS A 191 -23.93 12.51 -22.16
N SER A 192 -25.11 12.12 -22.68
CA SER A 192 -25.67 12.64 -23.93
C SER A 192 -25.81 14.16 -23.94
N ASP A 193 -26.10 14.76 -22.79
CA ASP A 193 -26.41 16.19 -22.67
C ASP A 193 -25.12 17.02 -22.62
N TYR A 194 -23.96 16.39 -22.37
CA TYR A 194 -22.67 17.03 -22.21
C TYR A 194 -21.65 16.65 -23.28
N ARG A 195 -21.89 15.57 -24.06
CA ARG A 195 -20.99 15.04 -25.09
C ARG A 195 -20.54 16.13 -26.07
N GLY A 196 -21.48 16.89 -26.64
CA GLY A 196 -21.16 17.97 -27.58
C GLY A 196 -20.21 19.03 -27.01
N ARG A 197 -20.43 19.45 -25.75
CA ARG A 197 -19.54 20.40 -25.06
C ARG A 197 -18.17 19.79 -24.77
N VAL A 198 -18.13 18.52 -24.37
CA VAL A 198 -16.86 17.83 -24.08
C VAL A 198 -16.00 17.75 -25.35
N ASP A 199 -16.62 17.38 -26.48
CA ASP A 199 -15.93 17.27 -27.76
C ASP A 199 -15.46 18.64 -28.27
N GLU A 200 -16.30 19.68 -28.17
CA GLU A 200 -15.93 21.06 -28.52
C GLU A 200 -14.74 21.59 -27.69
N MET A 201 -14.74 21.33 -26.38
CA MET A 201 -13.65 21.76 -25.51
C MET A 201 -12.39 20.93 -25.71
N ALA A 202 -12.52 19.67 -26.15
CA ALA A 202 -11.37 18.86 -26.52
C ALA A 202 -10.61 19.44 -27.72
N ASP A 203 -11.33 20.01 -28.69
CA ASP A 203 -10.71 20.73 -29.82
C ASP A 203 -9.97 22.01 -29.36
N LYS A 204 -10.34 22.56 -28.20
CA LYS A 204 -9.65 23.67 -27.51
C LYS A 204 -8.51 23.21 -26.60
N GLY A 205 -8.16 21.93 -26.63
CA GLY A 205 -7.07 21.31 -25.89
C GLY A 205 -7.40 20.88 -24.46
N PHE A 206 -8.68 20.82 -24.06
CA PHE A 206 -9.08 20.21 -22.80
C PHE A 206 -9.10 18.68 -22.89
N PRO A 207 -9.02 17.94 -21.77
CA PRO A 207 -9.05 16.49 -21.79
C PRO A 207 -10.35 15.94 -22.39
N ARG A 208 -10.25 14.92 -23.25
CA ARG A 208 -11.41 14.11 -23.69
C ARG A 208 -11.92 13.28 -22.51
N LEU A 209 -13.24 13.16 -22.38
CA LEU A 209 -13.88 12.32 -21.37
C LEU A 209 -14.70 11.20 -22.01
N THR A 210 -14.60 9.99 -21.47
CA THR A 210 -15.51 8.86 -21.77
C THR A 210 -16.90 9.12 -21.18
N ASP A 211 -17.93 8.38 -21.62
CA ASP A 211 -19.30 8.54 -21.09
C ASP A 211 -19.32 8.33 -19.56
N GLY A 212 -18.68 7.26 -19.07
CA GLY A 212 -18.58 7.00 -17.63
C GLY A 212 -17.84 8.09 -16.86
N GLN A 213 -16.85 8.76 -17.46
CA GLN A 213 -16.20 9.91 -16.83
C GLN A 213 -17.13 11.12 -16.76
N ILE A 214 -17.99 11.35 -17.75
CA ILE A 214 -18.99 12.42 -17.67
C ILE A 214 -20.02 12.08 -16.57
N GLU A 215 -20.53 10.84 -16.55
CA GLU A 215 -21.51 10.37 -15.57
C GLU A 215 -20.99 10.44 -14.13
N SER A 216 -19.68 10.28 -13.93
CA SER A 216 -19.09 10.37 -12.60
C SER A 216 -19.14 11.77 -11.97
N PHE A 217 -19.50 12.81 -12.72
CA PHE A 217 -19.77 14.14 -12.17
C PHE A 217 -21.23 14.33 -11.81
N ALA A 218 -21.49 15.21 -10.85
CA ALA A 218 -22.79 15.82 -10.63
C ALA A 218 -22.89 17.20 -11.32
N LYS A 219 -24.05 17.83 -11.22
CA LYS A 219 -24.28 19.20 -11.71
C LYS A 219 -23.19 20.16 -11.19
N GLY A 220 -22.52 20.84 -12.12
CA GLY A 220 -21.39 21.75 -11.81
C GLY A 220 -20.07 21.42 -12.51
N MET A 221 -20.04 20.38 -13.36
CA MET A 221 -18.91 20.08 -14.24
C MET A 221 -18.58 21.26 -15.16
N ARG A 222 -17.32 21.67 -15.14
CA ARG A 222 -16.78 22.78 -15.95
C ARG A 222 -15.32 22.52 -16.32
N THR A 223 -14.89 23.13 -17.40
CA THR A 223 -13.48 23.24 -17.77
C THR A 223 -12.79 24.28 -16.89
N ASP A 224 -11.53 24.03 -16.55
CA ASP A 224 -10.69 24.97 -15.79
C ASP A 224 -9.22 24.83 -16.16
N THR A 225 -8.43 25.88 -15.93
CA THR A 225 -6.97 25.86 -16.12
C THR A 225 -6.30 26.13 -14.79
N ILE A 226 -5.67 25.10 -14.22
CA ILE A 226 -4.92 25.20 -12.98
C ILE A 226 -3.54 25.75 -13.29
N LYS A 227 -3.12 26.80 -12.58
CA LYS A 227 -1.78 27.40 -12.71
C LYS A 227 -0.89 26.94 -11.57
N GLY A 228 0.35 26.57 -11.88
CA GLY A 228 1.32 26.22 -10.85
C GLY A 228 1.92 27.45 -10.15
N PRO A 229 2.49 27.28 -8.94
CA PRO A 229 2.69 26.02 -8.25
C PRO A 229 1.40 25.49 -7.61
N ALA A 230 1.06 24.22 -7.85
CA ALA A 230 -0.14 23.58 -7.31
C ALA A 230 0.09 22.08 -7.07
N LYS A 231 -0.67 21.51 -6.13
CA LYS A 231 -0.65 20.07 -5.84
C LYS A 231 -2.04 19.48 -6.00
N LEU A 232 -2.10 18.38 -6.75
CA LEU A 232 -3.30 17.58 -6.92
C LEU A 232 -3.10 16.21 -6.30
N TYR A 233 -4.15 15.66 -5.72
CA TYR A 233 -4.11 14.41 -4.97
C TYR A 233 -5.10 13.42 -5.58
N ARG A 234 -4.74 12.14 -5.64
CA ARG A 234 -5.66 11.09 -6.08
C ARG A 234 -5.56 9.90 -5.15
N VAL A 235 -6.70 9.39 -4.69
CA VAL A 235 -6.80 8.18 -3.88
C VAL A 235 -6.72 6.96 -4.81
N VAL A 236 -5.70 6.11 -4.66
CA VAL A 236 -5.36 5.01 -5.57
C VAL A 236 -5.55 3.63 -4.97
N SER A 237 -6.07 2.71 -5.78
CA SER A 237 -6.10 1.29 -5.45
C SER A 237 -4.72 0.66 -5.65
N PRO A 238 -4.32 -0.30 -4.82
CA PRO A 238 -3.13 -1.09 -5.06
C PRO A 238 -3.14 -1.92 -6.36
N ALA A 239 -4.31 -2.20 -6.93
CA ALA A 239 -4.41 -2.98 -8.18
C ALA A 239 -4.65 -2.13 -9.43
N ASN A 240 -4.84 -0.81 -9.29
CA ASN A 240 -5.22 0.05 -10.41
C ASN A 240 -4.46 1.37 -10.37
N PHE A 241 -3.19 1.31 -10.78
CA PHE A 241 -2.30 2.47 -10.85
C PHE A 241 -2.44 3.22 -12.20
N SER A 242 -2.78 2.51 -13.28
CA SER A 242 -2.98 3.08 -14.62
C SER A 242 -4.41 3.58 -14.82
N ALA A 243 -4.55 4.91 -15.02
CA ALA A 243 -5.73 5.61 -15.53
C ALA A 243 -6.99 5.69 -14.64
N GLY A 244 -6.83 6.05 -13.36
CA GLY A 244 -7.91 6.70 -12.60
C GLY A 244 -7.85 8.20 -12.83
N ALA A 245 -8.85 8.78 -13.49
CA ALA A 245 -8.87 10.21 -13.81
C ALA A 245 -9.30 11.10 -12.63
N ASP A 246 -9.57 10.55 -11.45
CA ASP A 246 -10.25 11.27 -10.36
C ASP A 246 -9.26 11.87 -9.36
N TRP A 247 -8.81 13.08 -9.64
CA TRP A 247 -7.93 13.88 -8.79
C TRP A 247 -8.74 14.89 -7.96
N VAL A 248 -8.14 15.47 -6.94
CA VAL A 248 -8.72 16.56 -6.13
C VAL A 248 -7.65 17.61 -5.86
N THR A 249 -8.06 18.84 -5.55
CA THR A 249 -7.10 19.87 -5.13
C THR A 249 -6.53 19.60 -3.74
N GLU A 250 -5.44 20.30 -3.40
CA GLU A 250 -4.87 20.28 -2.05
C GLU A 250 -5.88 20.72 -0.98
N GLU A 251 -6.75 21.69 -1.27
CA GLU A 251 -7.77 22.16 -0.33
C GLU A 251 -8.80 21.07 -0.01
N VAL A 252 -9.32 20.40 -1.05
CA VAL A 252 -10.27 19.28 -0.87
C VAL A 252 -9.58 18.15 -0.11
N PHE A 253 -8.35 17.79 -0.50
CA PHE A 253 -7.58 16.76 0.17
C PHE A 253 -7.36 17.09 1.65
N ASN A 254 -6.93 18.30 1.97
CA ASN A 254 -6.72 18.75 3.34
C ASN A 254 -8.02 18.78 4.15
N THR A 255 -9.15 19.13 3.53
CA THR A 255 -10.46 19.09 4.17
C THR A 255 -10.84 17.66 4.56
N ILE A 256 -10.62 16.69 3.68
CA ILE A 256 -10.81 15.27 3.98
C ILE A 256 -9.87 14.85 5.13
N MET A 257 -8.59 15.21 5.05
CA MET A 257 -7.58 14.78 6.03
C MET A 257 -7.78 15.38 7.43
N LYS A 258 -8.46 16.53 7.54
CA LYS A 258 -8.81 17.19 8.81
C LYS A 258 -10.10 16.66 9.43
N SER A 259 -10.88 15.86 8.71
CA SER A 259 -12.11 15.28 9.24
C SER A 259 -11.84 14.24 10.35
N ALA A 260 -12.85 13.94 11.15
CA ALA A 260 -12.74 12.98 12.25
C ALA A 260 -12.42 11.54 11.78
N ASP A 261 -12.91 11.16 10.59
CA ASP A 261 -12.57 9.91 9.92
C ASP A 261 -12.32 10.20 8.42
N PRO A 262 -11.07 10.53 8.04
CA PRO A 262 -10.72 10.82 6.66
C PRO A 262 -11.13 9.71 5.70
N ARG A 263 -11.08 8.45 6.15
CA ARG A 263 -11.38 7.30 5.31
C ARG A 263 -12.86 7.17 5.03
N ALA A 264 -13.71 7.42 6.01
CA ALA A 264 -15.14 7.54 5.81
C ALA A 264 -15.46 8.75 4.91
N THR A 265 -14.83 9.89 5.17
CA THR A 265 -15.11 11.14 4.46
C THR A 265 -14.82 11.05 2.97
N TRP A 266 -13.65 10.52 2.54
CA TRP A 266 -13.40 10.40 1.09
C TRP A 266 -14.29 9.35 0.42
N ARG A 267 -14.63 8.24 1.09
CA ARG A 267 -15.57 7.27 0.52
C ARG A 267 -16.93 7.87 0.28
N LYS A 268 -17.43 8.60 1.27
CA LYS A 268 -18.73 9.26 1.20
C LYS A 268 -18.75 10.31 0.10
N HIS A 269 -17.78 11.22 0.09
CA HIS A 269 -17.87 12.44 -0.72
C HIS A 269 -17.15 12.40 -2.06
N LEU A 270 -16.16 11.51 -2.24
CA LEU A 270 -15.57 11.21 -3.55
C LEU A 270 -16.16 9.93 -4.17
N ALA A 271 -17.18 9.36 -3.53
CA ALA A 271 -17.96 8.21 -4.02
C ALA A 271 -17.11 7.00 -4.42
N VAL A 272 -16.15 6.62 -3.57
CA VAL A 272 -15.22 5.52 -3.86
C VAL A 272 -15.51 4.29 -3.01
N TRP A 273 -15.76 3.16 -3.68
CA TRP A 273 -16.08 1.91 -2.99
C TRP A 273 -14.85 1.23 -2.33
N PRO A 274 -15.05 0.46 -1.24
CA PRO A 274 -13.95 -0.23 -0.55
C PRO A 274 -13.23 -1.30 -1.38
N ASP A 275 -13.92 -1.95 -2.32
CA ASP A 275 -13.33 -2.93 -3.25
C ASP A 275 -12.48 -2.25 -4.33
N TRP A 276 -12.85 -1.02 -4.71
CA TRP A 276 -12.02 -0.18 -5.58
C TRP A 276 -10.79 0.28 -4.83
N ASN A 277 -10.95 0.80 -3.60
CA ASN A 277 -9.82 1.20 -2.77
C ASN A 277 -9.94 0.72 -1.31
N PRO A 278 -9.16 -0.31 -0.92
CA PRO A 278 -9.25 -0.88 0.41
C PRO A 278 -8.49 -0.08 1.46
N ASN A 279 -7.44 0.68 1.12
CA ASN A 279 -6.48 1.17 2.12
C ASN A 279 -6.25 2.70 2.12
N GLY A 280 -6.87 3.43 1.19
CA GLY A 280 -6.81 4.90 1.16
C GLY A 280 -5.42 5.46 0.81
N GLN A 281 -4.61 4.69 0.07
CA GLN A 281 -3.38 5.20 -0.53
C GLN A 281 -3.70 6.38 -1.46
N PHE A 282 -2.77 7.33 -1.59
CA PHE A 282 -2.92 8.43 -2.53
C PHE A 282 -1.59 8.74 -3.22
N VAL A 283 -1.68 9.31 -4.41
CA VAL A 283 -0.56 9.88 -5.17
C VAL A 283 -0.72 11.40 -5.24
N VAL A 284 0.39 12.10 -5.51
CA VAL A 284 0.42 13.55 -5.66
C VAL A 284 0.95 13.89 -7.04
N TYR A 285 0.28 14.79 -7.73
CA TYR A 285 0.75 15.43 -8.95
C TYR A 285 1.13 16.87 -8.62
N GLU A 286 2.38 17.23 -8.86
CA GLU A 286 2.89 18.58 -8.61
C GLU A 286 3.00 19.34 -9.93
N LEU A 287 2.29 20.46 -10.02
CA LEU A 287 2.38 21.40 -11.12
C LEU A 287 3.36 22.51 -10.71
N LYS A 288 4.43 22.73 -11.47
CA LYS A 288 5.49 23.69 -11.12
C LYS A 288 5.09 25.12 -11.47
N ALA A 289 5.77 26.08 -10.86
CA ALA A 289 5.57 27.50 -11.17
C ALA A 289 5.78 27.78 -12.66
N GLY A 290 4.81 28.45 -13.30
CA GLY A 290 4.83 28.74 -14.74
C GLY A 290 4.24 27.63 -15.62
N GLU A 291 3.87 26.48 -15.07
CA GLU A 291 3.10 25.45 -15.78
C GLU A 291 1.59 25.71 -15.63
N GLU A 292 0.84 25.36 -16.67
CA GLU A 292 -0.62 25.39 -16.67
C GLU A 292 -1.16 23.98 -16.95
N LEU A 293 -2.34 23.65 -16.42
CA LEU A 293 -2.97 22.36 -16.62
C LEU A 293 -4.46 22.53 -16.92
N LYS A 294 -4.86 22.19 -18.15
CA LYS A 294 -6.25 22.17 -18.58
C LYS A 294 -6.95 20.93 -18.04
N VAL A 295 -8.05 21.12 -17.32
CA VAL A 295 -8.77 20.04 -16.63
C VAL A 295 -10.28 20.18 -16.79
N TRP A 296 -10.99 19.09 -16.51
CA TRP A 296 -12.38 19.15 -16.09
C TRP A 296 -12.47 19.10 -14.58
N ARG A 297 -13.28 19.94 -13.94
CA ARG A 297 -13.54 19.87 -12.50
C ARG A 297 -15.02 20.04 -12.19
N GLY A 298 -15.46 19.45 -11.08
CA GLY A 298 -16.85 19.50 -10.64
C GLY A 298 -17.12 18.51 -9.51
N PRO A 299 -18.30 18.54 -8.90
CA PRO A 299 -18.62 17.65 -7.79
C PRO A 299 -18.69 16.19 -8.27
N ALA A 300 -18.23 15.24 -7.46
CA ALA A 300 -18.41 13.81 -7.70
C ALA A 300 -19.90 13.43 -7.62
N SER A 301 -20.36 12.60 -8.55
CA SER A 301 -21.71 12.06 -8.54
C SER A 301 -21.89 11.06 -7.41
N ALA A 302 -23.11 10.90 -6.92
CA ALA A 302 -23.49 9.75 -6.12
C ALA A 302 -23.27 8.45 -6.89
N GLN A 303 -22.88 7.38 -6.19
CA GLN A 303 -22.60 6.08 -6.77
C GLN A 303 -23.48 5.01 -6.13
N ILE A 304 -24.11 4.20 -6.98
CA ILE A 304 -24.86 3.00 -6.60
C ILE A 304 -24.13 1.77 -7.13
N LYS A 305 -24.38 0.63 -6.48
CA LYS A 305 -23.76 -0.63 -6.87
C LYS A 305 -24.81 -1.72 -6.93
N ASN A 306 -24.79 -2.51 -8.01
CA ASN A 306 -25.83 -3.52 -8.28
C ASN A 306 -25.97 -4.54 -7.14
N GLU A 307 -24.84 -4.89 -6.52
CA GLU A 307 -24.73 -5.82 -5.40
C GLU A 307 -25.16 -5.18 -4.07
N MET A 308 -25.36 -3.87 -4.01
CA MET A 308 -25.77 -3.11 -2.82
C MET A 308 -27.04 -2.29 -3.11
N LYS A 309 -28.09 -2.96 -3.60
CA LYS A 309 -29.41 -2.35 -3.79
C LYS A 309 -29.85 -1.64 -2.49
N ASN A 310 -30.42 -0.44 -2.63
CA ASN A 310 -30.82 0.46 -1.54
C ASN A 310 -29.67 1.04 -0.69
N HIS A 311 -28.44 1.09 -1.22
CA HIS A 311 -27.34 1.85 -0.61
C HIS A 311 -26.57 2.64 -1.67
N HIS A 312 -26.02 3.77 -1.26
CA HIS A 312 -25.27 4.66 -2.15
C HIS A 312 -24.11 5.33 -1.41
N LEU A 313 -23.16 5.84 -2.19
CA LEU A 313 -22.20 6.84 -1.74
C LEU A 313 -22.67 8.21 -2.23
N GLU A 314 -22.63 9.21 -1.37
CA GLU A 314 -23.28 10.51 -1.60
C GLU A 314 -22.62 11.35 -2.70
N GLY A 315 -21.30 11.25 -2.85
CA GLY A 315 -20.54 12.18 -3.68
C GLY A 315 -20.52 13.61 -3.12
N GLY A 316 -20.27 14.56 -4.01
CA GLY A 316 -20.38 16.00 -3.75
C GLY A 316 -19.08 16.76 -3.50
N TYR A 317 -17.97 16.10 -3.18
CA TYR A 317 -16.67 16.79 -3.17
C TYR A 317 -16.16 16.96 -4.59
N GLU A 318 -15.41 18.04 -4.81
CA GLU A 318 -14.88 18.34 -6.13
C GLU A 318 -13.82 17.32 -6.54
N GLN A 319 -13.97 16.81 -7.75
CA GLN A 319 -12.99 16.00 -8.45
C GLN A 319 -12.52 16.70 -9.72
N ILE A 320 -11.35 16.32 -10.20
CA ILE A 320 -10.61 16.90 -11.32
C ILE A 320 -10.18 15.77 -12.24
N LYS A 321 -10.45 15.89 -13.53
CA LYS A 321 -10.04 14.93 -14.56
C LYS A 321 -9.07 15.55 -15.56
N PHE A 322 -7.94 14.87 -15.69
CA PHE A 322 -6.89 15.10 -16.68
C PHE A 322 -6.07 13.83 -16.88
N ASP A 323 -5.22 13.79 -17.90
CA ASP A 323 -4.35 12.66 -18.17
C ASP A 323 -2.98 12.85 -17.52
N ALA A 324 -2.84 12.31 -16.31
CA ALA A 324 -1.59 12.38 -15.56
C ALA A 324 -0.46 11.50 -16.14
N ALA A 325 -0.69 10.80 -17.26
CA ALA A 325 0.37 10.05 -17.96
C ALA A 325 1.23 10.94 -18.88
N PHE A 326 0.91 12.22 -19.02
CA PHE A 326 1.67 13.18 -19.83
C PHE A 326 2.29 14.26 -18.95
N GLU A 327 3.51 14.67 -19.27
CA GLU A 327 4.03 15.96 -18.81
C GLU A 327 3.38 17.07 -19.64
N TYR A 328 2.96 18.16 -19.01
CA TYR A 328 2.33 19.30 -19.68
C TYR A 328 3.35 20.42 -19.86
N ASP A 329 3.36 21.06 -21.03
CA ASP A 329 4.21 22.21 -21.29
C ASP A 329 3.69 23.49 -20.59
N ALA A 330 4.43 24.59 -20.72
CA ALA A 330 4.07 25.89 -20.13
C ALA A 330 2.72 26.45 -20.63
N SER A 331 2.18 25.94 -21.74
CA SER A 331 0.87 26.31 -22.29
C SER A 331 -0.26 25.36 -21.90
N GLY A 332 0.05 24.35 -21.08
CA GLY A 332 -0.87 23.32 -20.63
C GLY A 332 -1.27 22.33 -21.71
N MET A 333 -0.43 22.16 -22.73
CA MET A 333 -0.59 21.14 -23.76
C MET A 333 0.17 19.87 -23.36
N PRO A 334 -0.42 18.67 -23.60
CA PRO A 334 0.24 17.41 -23.27
C PRO A 334 1.48 17.22 -24.16
N GLY A 335 2.64 17.08 -23.52
CA GLY A 335 3.95 16.85 -24.13
C GLY A 335 4.31 15.38 -24.19
N LYS A 336 5.54 15.02 -23.79
CA LYS A 336 5.98 13.61 -23.76
C LYS A 336 5.17 12.83 -22.73
N ARG A 337 4.78 11.60 -23.09
CA ARG A 337 4.25 10.63 -22.13
C ARG A 337 5.30 10.43 -21.05
N ALA A 338 4.93 10.66 -19.79
CA ALA A 338 5.72 10.22 -18.66
C ALA A 338 5.73 8.68 -18.73
N LEU A 339 6.76 8.13 -19.39
CA LEU A 339 6.86 6.71 -19.64
C LEU A 339 6.80 5.95 -18.32
N ALA A 340 5.89 4.98 -18.29
CA ALA A 340 6.04 3.78 -17.51
C ALA A 340 7.38 3.14 -17.92
N ASP A 341 8.43 3.36 -17.14
CA ASP A 341 9.69 2.62 -17.19
C ASP A 341 10.46 2.82 -15.87
N SER A 342 10.16 1.97 -14.89
CA SER A 342 11.11 1.30 -13.99
C SER A 342 10.37 0.45 -12.95
#